data_AF-A0ABC8ZT56-F1
#
_entry.id   AF-A0ABC8ZT56-F1
#
_cell.length_a   1.000
_cell.length_b   1.000
_cell.length_c   1.000
_cell.angle_alpha   90.00
_cell.angle_beta   90.00
_cell.angle_gamma   90.00
#
_symmetry.space_group_name_H-M   'P 1'
#
loop_
_entity.id
_entity.type
_entity.pdbx_description
1 polymer ?
#
loop_
_entity_poly.entity_id
_entity_poly.type
_entity_poly.pdbx_seq_one_letter_code
_entity_poly.pdbx_strand_id
1 'polypeptide(L)'
;MRTSLSPQAKLGSSQGGFTPLSRLTDGDHGWVRVRVRVSRIWVASNPDTGTEYSLDCLLIDDEGVTMQARAPRGDTMKRLKHQLAEGKVYALSDFTVVPREQEYMACSNALMIYMNKQTVVDEIEDDTGSSIPLHSFEFVDFNDVPSRNGDKRFFTDVIGEIVSVEEIGETWKWKTWRNISFRNIRLRDLRGRELNVALFGELGRRFDAEQVFKQGQKVPIVAVFAGMLVQWYPGKEFTIRSTSASKYYLDLDIPEVQEFHGSLIDPHKPIDLLPCQVQNPVNLAGLVKSWRTIKQLKSLNPHELQWGTTFLCTDTLKGIDCTRGWFYWSCFHCKRSIGVVDGIFSSCIQGCPKDPPPFRRYKLNAVMEDATGTMDVMIFDDQARQLLGAAAEESLEG
;
A
#
# COMPACT_ATOMS: atom_id res chain seq x y z
N MET A 1 -47.86 29.54 -30.66
CA MET A 1 -48.33 28.21 -31.09
C MET A 1 -47.30 27.18 -30.66
N ARG A 2 -47.72 26.28 -29.77
CA ARG A 2 -46.95 25.13 -29.28
C ARG A 2 -47.24 23.95 -30.21
N THR A 3 -46.21 23.22 -30.64
CA THR A 3 -46.31 21.88 -31.24
C THR A 3 -45.00 21.14 -30.88
N SER A 4 -44.97 20.48 -29.72
CA SER A 4 -45.22 19.05 -29.52
C SER A 4 -44.10 18.16 -30.06
N LEU A 5 -43.09 17.95 -29.22
CA LEU A 5 -42.15 16.83 -29.32
C LEU A 5 -42.89 15.54 -28.96
N SER A 6 -42.84 14.55 -29.84
CA SER A 6 -43.17 13.16 -29.54
C SER A 6 -41.88 12.42 -29.18
N PRO A 7 -41.84 11.68 -28.06
CA PRO A 7 -40.74 10.78 -27.75
C PRO A 7 -41.14 9.35 -28.10
N GLN A 8 -40.39 8.69 -28.98
CA GLN A 8 -40.27 7.23 -29.03
C GLN A 8 -39.11 6.84 -29.96
N ALA A 9 -37.90 6.82 -29.40
CA ALA A 9 -36.81 6.01 -29.93
C ALA A 9 -36.63 4.83 -28.96
N LYS A 10 -36.82 3.63 -29.51
CA LYS A 10 -36.95 2.35 -28.82
C LYS A 10 -35.73 2.00 -27.98
N LEU A 11 -36.00 1.54 -26.76
CA LEU A 11 -35.13 0.75 -25.90
C LEU A 11 -34.42 -0.33 -26.73
N GLY A 12 -33.09 -0.24 -26.83
CA GLY A 12 -32.25 -1.40 -27.11
C GLY A 12 -32.29 -2.31 -25.89
N SER A 13 -32.76 -3.54 -26.08
CA SER A 13 -32.92 -4.54 -25.02
C SER A 13 -31.57 -4.92 -24.41
N SER A 14 -31.34 -4.56 -23.14
CA SER A 14 -30.32 -5.22 -22.33
C SER A 14 -30.82 -6.62 -21.99
N GLN A 15 -30.00 -7.62 -22.27
CA GLN A 15 -30.21 -8.97 -21.75
C GLN A 15 -30.18 -8.91 -20.22
N GLY A 16 -31.30 -9.22 -19.55
CA GLY A 16 -31.29 -9.63 -18.15
C GLY A 16 -31.39 -8.56 -17.04
N GLY A 17 -32.01 -7.39 -17.23
CA GLY A 17 -32.41 -6.54 -16.09
C GLY A 17 -31.29 -6.03 -15.15
N PHE A 18 -30.02 -6.12 -15.57
CA PHE A 18 -28.87 -5.57 -14.86
C PHE A 18 -28.45 -4.24 -15.45
N THR A 19 -28.06 -3.31 -14.58
CA THR A 19 -27.48 -2.02 -14.94
C THR A 19 -25.96 -2.17 -15.04
N PRO A 20 -25.31 -1.75 -16.15
CA PRO A 20 -23.85 -1.68 -16.23
C PRO A 20 -23.27 -0.72 -15.18
N LEU A 21 -22.07 -1.01 -14.67
CA LEU A 21 -21.37 -0.15 -13.71
C LEU A 21 -21.11 1.25 -14.29
N SER A 22 -20.92 1.36 -15.62
CA SER A 22 -20.77 2.63 -16.35
C SER A 22 -21.98 3.55 -16.27
N ARG A 23 -23.16 3.03 -15.95
CA ARG A 23 -24.43 3.79 -15.88
C ARG A 23 -24.86 4.15 -14.46
N LEU A 24 -24.08 3.74 -13.46
CA LEU A 24 -24.34 4.11 -12.08
C LEU A 24 -24.04 5.59 -11.84
N THR A 25 -24.85 6.22 -11.00
CA THR A 25 -24.71 7.62 -10.59
C THR A 25 -24.68 7.73 -9.06
N ASP A 26 -24.09 8.82 -8.57
CA ASP A 26 -24.03 9.07 -7.13
C ASP A 26 -25.43 9.12 -6.52
N GLY A 27 -25.63 8.41 -5.42
CA GLY A 27 -26.90 8.29 -4.72
C GLY A 27 -27.82 7.21 -5.27
N ASP A 28 -27.46 6.46 -6.31
CA ASP A 28 -28.24 5.29 -6.74
C ASP A 28 -28.38 4.27 -5.60
N HIS A 29 -29.62 3.81 -5.36
CA HIS A 29 -29.98 2.90 -4.28
C HIS A 29 -31.21 2.03 -4.62
N GLY A 30 -31.34 0.89 -3.93
CA GLY A 30 -32.53 0.04 -3.88
C GLY A 30 -32.83 -0.75 -5.17
N TRP A 31 -33.35 -0.10 -6.20
CA TRP A 31 -33.86 -0.75 -7.41
C TRP A 31 -32.78 -1.12 -8.43
N VAL A 32 -31.55 -0.65 -8.23
CA VAL A 32 -30.43 -0.92 -9.13
C VAL A 32 -29.85 -2.29 -8.81
N ARG A 33 -29.72 -3.12 -9.84
CA ARG A 33 -29.09 -4.44 -9.77
C ARG A 33 -27.95 -4.51 -10.75
N VAL A 34 -26.79 -4.98 -10.32
CA VAL A 34 -25.60 -5.14 -11.17
C VAL A 34 -25.20 -6.61 -11.20
N ARG A 35 -24.68 -7.06 -12.34
CA ARG A 35 -24.04 -8.37 -12.49
C ARG A 35 -22.54 -8.16 -12.56
N VAL A 36 -21.81 -8.73 -11.62
CA VAL A 36 -20.37 -8.46 -11.47
C VAL A 36 -19.61 -9.71 -11.05
N ARG A 37 -18.36 -9.83 -11.50
CA ARG A 37 -17.38 -10.77 -10.95
C ARG A 37 -16.59 -10.09 -9.84
N VAL A 38 -16.37 -10.81 -8.73
CA VAL A 38 -15.41 -10.39 -7.70
C VAL A 38 -14.01 -10.76 -8.17
N SER A 39 -13.30 -9.81 -8.77
CA SER A 39 -11.96 -10.05 -9.31
C SER A 39 -10.89 -10.15 -8.23
N ARG A 40 -10.99 -9.29 -7.20
CA ARG A 40 -10.15 -9.31 -6.00
C ARG A 40 -11.01 -9.00 -4.80
N ILE A 41 -10.76 -9.67 -3.69
CA ILE A 41 -11.38 -9.40 -2.38
C ILE A 41 -10.31 -9.38 -1.31
N TRP A 42 -10.40 -8.43 -0.38
CA TRP A 42 -9.45 -8.28 0.72
C TRP A 42 -10.08 -7.61 1.93
N VAL A 43 -9.46 -7.83 3.09
CA VAL A 43 -9.83 -7.13 4.32
C VAL A 43 -8.89 -5.95 4.51
N ALA A 44 -9.39 -4.74 4.27
CA ALA A 44 -8.67 -3.52 4.55
C ALA A 44 -8.38 -3.46 6.05
N SER A 45 -7.11 -3.32 6.41
CA SER A 45 -6.65 -3.37 7.80
C SER A 45 -5.47 -2.45 8.04
N ASN A 46 -5.36 -1.98 9.28
CA ASN A 46 -4.20 -1.24 9.75
C ASN A 46 -3.00 -2.20 9.82
N PRO A 47 -1.92 -1.96 9.06
CA PRO A 47 -0.77 -2.83 9.10
C PRO A 47 -0.09 -2.83 10.47
N ASP A 48 -0.15 -1.73 11.22
CA ASP A 48 0.48 -1.63 12.54
C ASP A 48 -0.33 -2.41 13.56
N THR A 49 -1.60 -2.07 13.77
CA THR A 49 -2.41 -2.64 14.86
C THR A 49 -3.10 -3.96 14.52
N GLY A 50 -3.20 -4.31 13.23
CA GLY A 50 -4.03 -5.42 12.74
C GLY A 50 -5.54 -5.12 12.79
N THR A 51 -5.93 -3.88 13.10
CA THR A 51 -7.34 -3.49 13.16
C THR A 51 -7.94 -3.55 11.76
N GLU A 52 -8.95 -4.41 11.57
CA GLU A 52 -9.75 -4.45 10.34
C GLU A 52 -10.65 -3.21 10.24
N TYR A 53 -10.78 -2.66 9.03
CA TYR A 53 -11.57 -1.47 8.69
C TYR A 53 -12.79 -1.81 7.83
N SER A 54 -12.62 -2.71 6.86
CA SER A 54 -13.67 -3.07 5.92
C SER A 54 -13.29 -4.33 5.13
N LEU A 55 -14.29 -4.92 4.47
CA LEU A 55 -14.10 -5.87 3.38
C LEU A 55 -14.27 -5.11 2.07
N ASP A 56 -13.22 -5.09 1.26
CA ASP A 56 -13.18 -4.39 0.00
C ASP A 56 -13.05 -5.41 -1.15
N CYS A 57 -13.67 -5.09 -2.27
CA CYS A 57 -13.65 -5.91 -3.48
C CYS A 57 -13.37 -5.05 -4.70
N LEU A 58 -12.65 -5.58 -5.69
CA LEU A 58 -12.65 -5.06 -7.05
C LEU A 58 -13.69 -5.85 -7.86
N LEU A 59 -14.71 -5.15 -8.34
CA LEU A 59 -15.77 -5.71 -9.17
C LEU A 59 -15.50 -5.43 -10.65
N ILE A 60 -15.88 -6.36 -11.52
CA ILE A 60 -15.86 -6.20 -12.99
C ILE A 60 -17.25 -6.57 -13.51
N ASP A 61 -17.84 -5.79 -14.40
CA ASP A 61 -19.12 -6.11 -15.05
C ASP A 61 -18.96 -6.71 -16.46
N ASP A 62 -20.08 -6.98 -17.12
CA ASP A 62 -20.12 -7.54 -18.48
C ASP A 62 -19.48 -6.62 -19.55
N GLU A 63 -19.33 -5.31 -19.28
CA GLU A 63 -18.67 -4.35 -20.16
C GLU A 63 -17.16 -4.20 -19.84
N GLY A 64 -16.64 -4.95 -18.85
CA GLY A 64 -15.26 -4.85 -18.40
C GLY A 64 -14.98 -3.63 -17.52
N VAL A 65 -16.02 -2.91 -17.09
CA VAL A 65 -15.87 -1.73 -16.23
C VAL A 65 -15.56 -2.18 -14.82
N THR A 66 -14.54 -1.59 -14.22
CA THR A 66 -14.18 -1.85 -12.83
C THR A 66 -14.81 -0.87 -11.87
N MET A 67 -15.21 -1.35 -10.70
CA MET A 67 -15.59 -0.50 -9.57
C MET A 67 -15.20 -1.16 -8.26
N GLN A 68 -14.66 -0.38 -7.32
CA GLN A 68 -14.43 -0.90 -5.97
C GLN A 68 -15.74 -0.96 -5.20
N ALA A 69 -15.94 -2.03 -4.45
CA ALA A 69 -17.01 -2.15 -3.46
C ALA A 69 -16.43 -2.24 -2.04
N ARG A 70 -17.11 -1.66 -1.06
CA ARG A 70 -16.69 -1.67 0.35
C ARG A 70 -17.86 -2.03 1.25
N ALA A 71 -17.63 -2.99 2.14
CA ALA A 71 -18.49 -3.27 3.28
C ALA A 71 -17.82 -2.82 4.58
N PRO A 72 -18.45 -1.91 5.35
CA PRO A 72 -17.85 -1.41 6.59
C PRO A 72 -17.73 -2.50 7.64
N ARG A 73 -16.74 -2.35 8.53
CA ARG A 73 -16.56 -3.22 9.69
C ARG A 73 -17.87 -3.37 10.47
N GLY A 74 -18.20 -4.61 10.81
CA GLY A 74 -19.40 -4.97 11.57
C GLY A 74 -19.99 -6.26 11.06
N ASP A 75 -21.29 -6.44 11.27
CA ASP A 75 -21.99 -7.66 10.88
C ASP A 75 -22.12 -7.82 9.37
N THR A 76 -22.23 -6.71 8.62
CA THR A 76 -22.22 -6.71 7.15
C THR A 76 -20.92 -7.31 6.61
N MET A 77 -19.78 -6.82 7.09
CA MET A 77 -18.47 -7.37 6.71
C MET A 77 -18.36 -8.86 7.03
N LYS A 78 -18.78 -9.29 8.23
CA LYS A 78 -18.74 -10.71 8.62
C LYS A 78 -19.61 -11.57 7.71
N ARG A 79 -20.84 -11.15 7.42
CA ARG A 79 -21.76 -11.84 6.50
C ARG A 79 -21.15 -11.96 5.11
N LEU A 80 -20.66 -10.86 4.56
CA LEU A 80 -20.14 -10.83 3.19
C LEU A 80 -18.83 -11.59 3.02
N LYS A 81 -17.98 -11.69 4.05
CA LYS A 81 -16.80 -12.58 4.06
C LYS A 81 -17.16 -14.04 3.79
N HIS A 82 -18.38 -14.47 4.15
CA HIS A 82 -18.85 -15.84 3.90
C HIS A 82 -19.59 -16.00 2.55
N GLN A 83 -20.15 -14.92 2.00
CA GLN A 83 -20.95 -14.96 0.77
C GLN A 83 -20.16 -14.67 -0.49
N LEU A 84 -19.16 -13.77 -0.41
CA LEU A 84 -18.35 -13.37 -1.54
C LEU A 84 -17.07 -14.20 -1.63
N ALA A 85 -16.79 -14.71 -2.81
CA ALA A 85 -15.56 -15.41 -3.15
C ALA A 85 -14.96 -14.81 -4.42
N GLU A 86 -13.63 -14.73 -4.45
CA GLU A 86 -12.88 -14.31 -5.63
C GLU A 86 -13.16 -15.24 -6.82
N GLY A 87 -13.21 -14.66 -8.01
CA GLY A 87 -13.48 -15.36 -9.26
C GLY A 87 -14.96 -15.65 -9.51
N LYS A 88 -15.85 -15.56 -8.50
CA LYS A 88 -17.27 -15.83 -8.67
C LYS A 88 -18.07 -14.63 -9.18
N VAL A 89 -19.19 -14.91 -9.84
CA VAL A 89 -20.12 -13.92 -10.39
C VAL A 89 -21.33 -13.78 -9.48
N TYR A 90 -21.77 -12.55 -9.26
CA TYR A 90 -22.87 -12.21 -8.37
C TYR A 90 -23.83 -11.21 -9.02
N ALA A 91 -25.11 -11.34 -8.70
CA ALA A 91 -26.03 -10.23 -8.76
C ALA A 91 -25.99 -9.50 -7.42
N LEU A 92 -25.66 -8.20 -7.45
CA LEU A 92 -25.71 -7.32 -6.29
C LEU A 92 -26.89 -6.36 -6.44
N SER A 93 -27.66 -6.14 -5.37
CA SER A 93 -28.70 -5.09 -5.28
C SER A 93 -28.74 -4.48 -3.87
N ASP A 94 -29.55 -3.44 -3.70
CA ASP A 94 -29.75 -2.78 -2.39
C ASP A 94 -28.44 -2.25 -1.75
N PHE A 95 -27.47 -1.92 -2.59
CA PHE A 95 -26.27 -1.18 -2.22
C PHE A 95 -26.48 0.32 -2.42
N THR A 96 -25.47 1.11 -2.06
CA THR A 96 -25.45 2.56 -2.30
C THR A 96 -24.25 2.90 -3.18
N VAL A 97 -24.45 3.71 -4.22
CA VAL A 97 -23.35 4.26 -5.00
C VAL A 97 -22.92 5.59 -4.40
N VAL A 98 -21.61 5.75 -4.17
CA VAL A 98 -21.03 6.95 -3.57
C VAL A 98 -19.76 7.35 -4.34
N PRO A 99 -19.28 8.61 -4.21
CA PRO A 99 -17.97 8.98 -4.71
C PRO A 99 -16.89 8.10 -4.09
N ARG A 100 -15.86 7.78 -4.86
CA ARG A 100 -14.73 7.00 -4.36
C ARG A 100 -14.04 7.69 -3.18
N GLU A 101 -13.38 6.88 -2.38
CA GLU A 101 -12.55 7.35 -1.29
C GLU A 101 -11.29 8.04 -1.82
N GLN A 102 -10.70 8.90 -0.98
CA GLN A 102 -9.51 9.65 -1.36
C GLN A 102 -8.26 8.78 -1.42
N GLU A 103 -8.20 7.71 -0.62
CA GLU A 103 -7.05 6.79 -0.53
C GLU A 103 -7.48 5.33 -0.68
N TYR A 104 -6.52 4.48 -1.08
CA TYR A 104 -6.62 3.02 -1.15
C TYR A 104 -7.67 2.51 -2.14
N MET A 105 -7.71 3.13 -3.32
CA MET A 105 -8.56 2.71 -4.43
C MET A 105 -7.82 1.72 -5.35
N ALA A 106 -8.48 0.61 -5.69
CA ALA A 106 -7.95 -0.44 -6.57
C ALA A 106 -8.19 -0.19 -8.06
N CYS A 107 -9.00 0.82 -8.41
CA CYS A 107 -9.25 1.27 -9.77
C CYS A 107 -9.53 2.78 -9.81
N SER A 108 -9.37 3.36 -10.99
CA SER A 108 -9.54 4.79 -11.28
C SER A 108 -10.99 5.30 -11.29
N ASN A 109 -11.97 4.39 -11.24
CA ASN A 109 -13.39 4.74 -11.26
C ASN A 109 -13.74 5.77 -10.16
N ALA A 110 -14.38 6.88 -10.55
CA ALA A 110 -14.73 7.98 -9.67
C ALA A 110 -15.82 7.64 -8.63
N LEU A 111 -16.56 6.55 -8.87
CA LEU A 111 -17.59 6.03 -7.97
C LEU A 111 -17.16 4.71 -7.35
N MET A 112 -17.79 4.36 -6.25
CA MET A 112 -17.65 3.07 -5.59
C MET A 112 -18.99 2.58 -5.05
N ILE A 113 -19.10 1.26 -4.89
CA ILE A 113 -20.26 0.64 -4.27
C ILE A 113 -20.04 0.52 -2.76
N TYR A 114 -20.96 1.04 -1.97
CA TYR A 114 -21.00 0.86 -0.53
C TYR A 114 -22.04 -0.21 -0.18
N MET A 115 -21.55 -1.37 0.26
CA MET A 115 -22.37 -2.52 0.65
C MET A 115 -22.84 -2.34 2.09
N ASN A 116 -24.12 -2.03 2.26
CA ASN A 116 -24.76 -1.77 3.54
C ASN A 116 -25.39 -3.05 4.11
N LYS A 117 -26.15 -2.95 5.22
CA LYS A 117 -26.78 -4.12 5.86
C LYS A 117 -27.80 -4.81 4.94
N GLN A 118 -28.50 -4.03 4.13
CA GLN A 118 -29.58 -4.44 3.24
C GLN A 118 -29.08 -5.03 1.91
N THR A 119 -27.81 -4.80 1.56
CA THR A 119 -27.23 -5.30 0.31
C THR A 119 -27.44 -6.81 0.14
N VAL A 120 -28.11 -7.15 -0.95
CA VAL A 120 -28.40 -8.52 -1.37
C VAL A 120 -27.28 -9.01 -2.28
N VAL A 121 -26.90 -10.27 -2.09
CA VAL A 121 -25.83 -10.94 -2.82
C VAL A 121 -26.34 -12.30 -3.25
N ASP A 122 -26.62 -12.43 -4.54
CA ASP A 122 -27.02 -13.70 -5.14
C ASP A 122 -25.86 -14.20 -6.00
N GLU A 123 -25.28 -15.35 -5.66
CA GLU A 123 -24.30 -16.02 -6.51
C GLU A 123 -24.99 -16.48 -7.80
N ILE A 124 -24.35 -16.23 -8.94
CA ILE A 124 -24.80 -16.70 -10.25
C ILE A 124 -23.85 -17.82 -10.68
N GLU A 125 -24.41 -18.99 -10.95
CA GLU A 125 -23.67 -20.11 -11.52
C GLU A 125 -23.05 -19.70 -12.88
N ASP A 126 -21.73 -19.83 -12.99
CA ASP A 126 -20.93 -19.41 -14.15
C ASP A 126 -20.82 -20.53 -15.20
N ASP A 127 -21.91 -21.25 -15.45
CA ASP A 127 -21.94 -22.51 -16.20
C ASP A 127 -21.71 -22.35 -17.71
N THR A 128 -21.65 -21.10 -18.18
CA THR A 128 -21.57 -20.75 -19.61
C THR A 128 -20.36 -19.90 -19.97
N GLY A 129 -19.39 -19.73 -19.06
CA GLY A 129 -18.23 -18.87 -19.31
C GLY A 129 -18.66 -17.43 -19.47
N SER A 130 -19.08 -16.81 -18.37
CA SER A 130 -19.39 -15.39 -18.30
C SER A 130 -18.31 -14.58 -19.02
N SER A 131 -18.74 -13.68 -19.91
CA SER A 131 -17.86 -12.75 -20.64
C SER A 131 -17.10 -11.79 -19.71
N ILE A 132 -17.47 -11.74 -18.43
CA ILE A 132 -16.81 -10.92 -17.43
C ILE A 132 -15.39 -11.46 -17.18
N PRO A 133 -14.33 -10.66 -17.43
CA PRO A 133 -12.94 -11.04 -17.16
C PRO A 133 -12.70 -11.52 -15.72
N LEU A 134 -11.79 -12.47 -15.53
CA LEU A 134 -11.36 -12.92 -14.19
C LEU A 134 -10.56 -11.84 -13.45
N HIS A 135 -9.72 -11.12 -14.19
CA HIS A 135 -8.77 -10.17 -13.65
C HIS A 135 -8.88 -8.82 -14.35
N SER A 136 -8.57 -7.75 -13.60
CA SER A 136 -8.38 -6.41 -14.15
C SER A 136 -7.27 -5.71 -13.36
N PHE A 137 -6.37 -5.07 -14.10
CA PHE A 137 -5.20 -4.37 -13.58
C PHE A 137 -5.07 -3.00 -14.23
N GLU A 138 -4.68 -1.99 -13.43
CA GLU A 138 -4.29 -0.69 -13.94
C GLU A 138 -2.76 -0.58 -13.85
N PHE A 139 -2.06 -1.20 -14.82
CA PHE A 139 -0.61 -1.31 -14.81
C PHE A 139 0.09 0.05 -14.86
N VAL A 140 1.12 0.20 -14.03
CA VAL A 140 2.00 1.37 -13.99
C VAL A 140 3.37 0.99 -14.53
N ASP A 141 3.83 1.77 -15.51
CA ASP A 141 5.17 1.69 -16.06
C ASP A 141 6.25 1.89 -14.99
N PHE A 142 7.37 1.17 -15.07
CA PHE A 142 8.43 1.30 -14.05
C PHE A 142 9.03 2.71 -13.99
N ASN A 143 9.01 3.48 -15.08
CA ASN A 143 9.42 4.90 -15.07
C ASN A 143 8.50 5.79 -14.24
N ASP A 144 7.22 5.42 -14.12
CA ASP A 144 6.21 6.24 -13.47
C ASP A 144 6.01 5.85 -12.00
N VAL A 145 6.56 4.71 -11.57
CA VAL A 145 6.59 4.26 -10.17
C VAL A 145 7.08 5.36 -9.20
N PRO A 146 8.17 6.11 -9.46
CA PRO A 146 8.60 7.21 -8.59
C PRO A 146 7.51 8.23 -8.27
N SER A 147 6.61 8.52 -9.23
CA SER A 147 5.52 9.48 -9.05
C SER A 147 4.44 9.01 -8.06
N ARG A 148 4.40 7.70 -7.78
CA ARG A 148 3.49 7.09 -6.80
C ARG A 148 4.06 7.07 -5.38
N ASN A 149 5.29 7.53 -5.16
CA ASN A 149 5.91 7.45 -3.84
C ASN A 149 5.16 8.30 -2.81
N GLY A 150 4.59 7.64 -1.80
CA GLY A 150 3.78 8.31 -0.78
C GLY A 150 2.39 8.74 -1.27
N ASP A 151 2.07 8.58 -2.56
CA ASP A 151 0.72 8.74 -3.08
C ASP A 151 -0.09 7.50 -2.72
N LYS A 152 -1.16 7.70 -1.95
CA LYS A 152 -2.03 6.63 -1.47
C LYS A 152 -3.38 6.63 -2.18
N ARG A 153 -3.61 7.53 -3.13
CA ARG A 153 -4.91 7.67 -3.81
C ARG A 153 -5.34 6.37 -4.46
N PHE A 154 -4.41 5.75 -5.19
CA PHE A 154 -4.60 4.49 -5.88
C PHE A 154 -3.52 3.50 -5.50
N PHE A 155 -3.88 2.22 -5.45
CA PHE A 155 -2.89 1.16 -5.47
C PHE A 155 -2.14 1.14 -6.80
N THR A 156 -0.96 0.55 -6.78
CA THR A 156 -0.10 0.36 -7.95
C THR A 156 -0.13 -1.11 -8.34
N ASP A 157 -0.50 -1.39 -9.59
CA ASP A 157 -0.37 -2.70 -10.20
C ASP A 157 0.82 -2.65 -11.17
N VAL A 158 1.69 -3.68 -11.17
CA VAL A 158 2.84 -3.75 -12.08
C VAL A 158 2.98 -5.15 -12.66
N ILE A 159 3.62 -5.23 -13.83
CA ILE A 159 3.98 -6.46 -14.53
C ILE A 159 5.47 -6.44 -14.87
N GLY A 160 6.16 -7.57 -14.71
CA GLY A 160 7.57 -7.70 -15.07
C GLY A 160 8.07 -9.13 -14.96
N GLU A 161 9.20 -9.44 -15.60
CA GLU A 161 9.90 -10.71 -15.38
C GLU A 161 10.58 -10.71 -14.01
N ILE A 162 10.53 -11.83 -13.29
CA ILE A 162 11.28 -12.00 -12.05
C ILE A 162 12.75 -12.24 -12.39
N VAL A 163 13.66 -11.47 -11.78
CA VAL A 163 15.12 -11.61 -12.00
C VAL A 163 15.85 -12.16 -10.79
N SER A 164 15.37 -11.86 -9.59
CA SER A 164 15.94 -12.42 -8.36
C SER A 164 14.91 -12.48 -7.24
N VAL A 165 15.06 -13.46 -6.36
CA VAL A 165 14.28 -13.59 -5.13
C VAL A 165 15.25 -13.66 -3.95
N GLU A 166 15.03 -12.84 -2.92
CA GLU A 166 15.77 -12.96 -1.66
C GLU A 166 15.13 -14.02 -0.75
N GLU A 167 15.93 -14.64 0.11
CA GLU A 167 15.47 -15.38 1.29
C GLU A 167 14.56 -14.52 2.20
N ILE A 168 13.76 -15.16 3.05
CA ILE A 168 12.92 -14.44 4.00
C ILE A 168 13.80 -13.68 5.00
N GLY A 169 13.58 -12.37 5.09
CA GLY A 169 14.16 -11.51 6.12
C GLY A 169 13.15 -11.21 7.23
N GLU A 170 13.67 -10.69 8.35
CA GLU A 170 12.85 -10.14 9.42
C GLU A 170 13.20 -8.67 9.69
N THR A 171 12.14 -7.88 9.86
CA THR A 171 12.22 -6.50 10.35
C THR A 171 11.20 -6.28 11.47
N TRP A 172 11.06 -5.08 12.00
CA TRP A 172 10.09 -4.78 13.05
C TRP A 172 9.31 -3.50 12.80
N LYS A 173 8.12 -3.40 13.40
CA LYS A 173 7.26 -2.21 13.32
C LYS A 173 7.41 -1.34 14.55
N TRP A 174 7.81 -0.08 14.37
CA TRP A 174 8.03 0.85 15.48
C TRP A 174 6.81 1.02 16.40
N LYS A 175 5.61 1.08 15.83
CA LYS A 175 4.39 1.33 16.61
C LYS A 175 3.96 0.14 17.48
N THR A 176 4.26 -1.08 17.08
CA THR A 176 3.82 -2.28 17.80
C THR A 176 4.94 -3.08 18.42
N TRP A 177 6.20 -2.72 18.13
CA TRP A 177 7.38 -3.45 18.56
C TRP A 177 7.32 -4.94 18.22
N ARG A 178 6.71 -5.27 17.07
CA ARG A 178 6.53 -6.65 16.60
C ARG A 178 7.41 -6.89 15.38
N ASN A 179 8.07 -8.04 15.39
CA ASN A 179 8.76 -8.54 14.21
C ASN A 179 7.75 -8.90 13.11
N ILE A 180 8.13 -8.61 11.88
CA ILE A 180 7.40 -8.96 10.68
C ILE A 180 8.40 -9.52 9.66
N SER A 181 8.06 -10.66 9.10
CA SER A 181 8.81 -11.24 7.99
C SER A 181 8.56 -10.47 6.71
N PHE A 182 9.53 -10.45 5.82
CA PHE A 182 9.37 -9.91 4.49
C PHE A 182 10.21 -10.70 3.48
N ARG A 183 9.83 -10.59 2.21
CA ARG A 183 10.58 -11.15 1.09
C ARG A 183 10.77 -10.08 0.04
N ASN A 184 12.00 -9.90 -0.42
CA ASN A 184 12.28 -9.01 -1.54
C ASN A 184 12.35 -9.81 -2.84
N ILE A 185 11.78 -9.25 -3.88
CA ILE A 185 11.81 -9.78 -5.24
C ILE A 185 12.24 -8.62 -6.14
N ARG A 186 13.03 -8.91 -7.15
CA ARG A 186 13.42 -7.93 -8.17
C ARG A 186 12.74 -8.29 -9.47
N LEU A 187 12.08 -7.31 -10.06
CA LEU A 187 11.48 -7.41 -11.38
C LEU A 187 12.32 -6.67 -12.39
N ARG A 188 12.19 -7.06 -13.66
CA ARG A 188 12.66 -6.30 -14.81
C ARG A 188 11.53 -6.15 -15.83
N ASP A 189 11.47 -4.99 -16.47
CA ASP A 189 10.53 -4.77 -17.57
C ASP A 189 11.16 -4.97 -18.95
N LEU A 190 10.37 -4.82 -20.00
CA LEU A 190 10.80 -4.97 -21.40
C LEU A 190 11.89 -3.97 -21.82
N ARG A 191 12.12 -2.90 -21.04
CA ARG A 191 13.16 -1.88 -21.31
C ARG A 191 14.42 -2.12 -20.47
N GLY A 192 14.48 -3.24 -19.75
CA GLY A 192 15.60 -3.59 -18.89
C GLY A 192 15.65 -2.82 -17.57
N ARG A 193 14.62 -2.04 -17.24
CA ARG A 193 14.55 -1.31 -15.96
C ARG A 193 14.17 -2.29 -14.87
N GLU A 194 14.79 -2.15 -13.71
CA GLU A 194 14.55 -3.04 -12.58
C GLU A 194 13.78 -2.35 -11.47
N LEU A 195 12.90 -3.10 -10.81
CA LEU A 195 12.03 -2.61 -9.75
C LEU A 195 12.08 -3.56 -8.55
N ASN A 196 12.24 -2.99 -7.36
CA ASN A 196 12.19 -3.74 -6.11
C ASN A 196 10.75 -3.96 -5.66
N VAL A 197 10.45 -5.18 -5.21
CA VAL A 197 9.17 -5.59 -4.64
C VAL A 197 9.41 -6.11 -3.24
N ALA A 198 8.64 -5.63 -2.25
CA ALA A 198 8.70 -6.11 -0.88
C ALA A 198 7.36 -6.70 -0.45
N LEU A 199 7.31 -8.02 -0.26
CA LEU A 199 6.14 -8.74 0.26
C LEU A 199 6.27 -8.90 1.77
N PHE A 200 5.37 -8.28 2.51
CA PHE A 200 5.36 -8.31 3.97
C PHE A 200 4.42 -9.38 4.53
N GLY A 201 4.78 -9.90 5.69
CA GLY A 201 3.99 -10.83 6.48
C GLY A 201 3.72 -12.11 5.70
N GLU A 202 2.46 -12.52 5.73
CA GLU A 202 2.03 -13.82 5.22
C GLU A 202 2.15 -13.93 3.68
N LEU A 203 1.97 -12.83 2.94
CA LEU A 203 2.12 -12.83 1.49
C LEU A 203 3.56 -13.18 1.08
N GLY A 204 4.56 -12.67 1.81
CA GLY A 204 5.97 -13.00 1.59
C GLY A 204 6.35 -14.41 2.04
N ARG A 205 5.72 -14.92 3.11
CA ARG A 205 5.94 -16.30 3.60
C ARG A 205 5.40 -17.35 2.64
N ARG A 206 4.21 -17.11 2.08
CA ARG A 206 3.57 -18.02 1.12
C ARG A 206 4.17 -17.98 -0.28
N PHE A 207 5.00 -16.98 -0.58
CA PHE A 207 5.70 -16.93 -1.86
C PHE A 207 6.72 -18.08 -1.95
N ASP A 208 6.46 -19.01 -2.87
CA ASP A 208 7.29 -20.20 -3.09
C ASP A 208 8.55 -19.83 -3.91
N ALA A 209 9.53 -19.28 -3.20
CA ALA A 209 10.80 -18.88 -3.79
C ALA A 209 11.58 -20.06 -4.39
N GLU A 210 11.44 -21.26 -3.83
CA GLU A 210 12.12 -22.44 -4.37
C GLU A 210 11.52 -22.87 -5.69
N GLN A 211 10.19 -22.89 -5.81
CA GLN A 211 9.51 -23.21 -7.05
C GLN A 211 9.85 -22.18 -8.13
N VAL A 212 9.77 -20.89 -7.80
CA VAL A 212 10.13 -19.79 -8.71
C VAL A 212 11.58 -19.92 -9.16
N PHE A 213 12.51 -20.19 -8.23
CA PHE A 213 13.91 -20.40 -8.57
C PHE A 213 14.10 -21.60 -9.51
N LYS A 214 13.51 -22.76 -9.19
CA LYS A 214 13.61 -24.00 -9.98
C LYS A 214 13.05 -23.85 -11.40
N GLN A 215 11.89 -23.20 -11.54
CA GLN A 215 11.26 -22.92 -12.83
C GLN A 215 12.05 -21.86 -13.63
N GLY A 216 12.46 -20.79 -12.94
CA GLY A 216 13.24 -19.68 -13.47
C GLY A 216 14.62 -20.05 -14.01
N GLN A 217 15.13 -21.25 -13.72
CA GLN A 217 16.35 -21.75 -14.37
C GLN A 217 16.12 -22.10 -15.85
N LYS A 218 14.88 -22.39 -16.26
CA LYS A 218 14.56 -22.94 -17.59
C LYS A 218 13.86 -21.94 -18.48
N VAL A 219 12.93 -21.18 -17.91
CA VAL A 219 12.06 -20.24 -18.63
C VAL A 219 11.90 -18.95 -17.82
N PRO A 220 11.68 -17.81 -18.47
CA PRO A 220 11.33 -16.58 -17.78
C PRO A 220 10.00 -16.76 -17.06
N ILE A 221 9.85 -16.10 -15.90
CA ILE A 221 8.60 -16.07 -15.13
C ILE A 221 8.13 -14.63 -15.11
N VAL A 222 6.98 -14.36 -15.74
CA VAL A 222 6.37 -13.03 -15.72
C VAL A 222 5.41 -12.97 -14.54
N ALA A 223 5.55 -11.95 -13.71
CA ALA A 223 4.75 -11.77 -12.52
C ALA A 223 3.95 -10.47 -12.56
N VAL A 224 2.70 -10.57 -12.12
CA VAL A 224 1.84 -9.41 -11.83
C VAL A 224 1.80 -9.22 -10.33
N PHE A 225 2.13 -8.03 -9.86
CA PHE A 225 1.93 -7.61 -8.47
C PHE A 225 0.88 -6.51 -8.43
N ALA A 226 -0.22 -6.79 -7.76
CA ALA A 226 -1.39 -5.95 -7.76
C ALA A 226 -1.74 -5.47 -6.34
N GLY A 227 -2.34 -4.30 -6.19
CA GLY A 227 -2.74 -3.76 -4.89
C GLY A 227 -1.56 -3.24 -4.05
N MET A 228 -0.49 -2.77 -4.68
CA MET A 228 0.76 -2.37 -4.02
C MET A 228 0.77 -0.87 -3.68
N LEU A 229 1.69 -0.44 -2.83
CA LEU A 229 2.02 0.99 -2.64
C LEU A 229 3.50 1.23 -2.86
N VAL A 230 3.86 2.41 -3.35
CA VAL A 230 5.26 2.78 -3.59
C VAL A 230 5.84 3.51 -2.39
N GLN A 231 7.03 3.08 -1.99
CA GLN A 231 7.81 3.75 -0.97
C GLN A 231 9.30 3.74 -1.32
N TRP A 232 9.96 4.86 -1.10
CA TRP A 232 11.41 4.96 -1.19
C TRP A 232 12.08 4.40 0.07
N TYR A 233 13.11 3.58 -0.11
CA TYR A 233 13.95 3.00 0.94
C TYR A 233 15.43 3.33 0.71
N PRO A 234 16.17 3.75 1.76
CA PRO A 234 17.62 3.96 1.64
C PRO A 234 18.33 2.70 1.16
N GLY A 235 19.14 2.83 0.11
CA GLY A 235 19.91 1.73 -0.49
C GLY A 235 19.10 0.73 -1.33
N LYS A 236 17.76 0.85 -1.38
CA LYS A 236 16.88 0.05 -2.25
C LYS A 236 16.03 0.90 -3.21
N GLU A 237 16.18 2.22 -3.16
CA GLU A 237 15.44 3.18 -4.01
C GLU A 237 13.92 3.00 -3.90
N PHE A 238 13.18 3.14 -5.00
CA PHE A 238 11.73 2.94 -5.01
C PHE A 238 11.39 1.46 -4.98
N THR A 239 10.61 1.07 -3.97
CA THR A 239 10.12 -0.29 -3.78
C THR A 239 8.59 -0.28 -3.80
N ILE A 240 7.98 -1.15 -4.60
CA ILE A 240 6.56 -1.45 -4.44
C ILE A 240 6.40 -2.44 -3.28
N ARG A 241 5.68 -2.04 -2.25
CA ARG A 241 5.47 -2.84 -1.05
C ARG A 241 4.03 -3.32 -0.95
N SER A 242 3.87 -4.52 -0.41
CA SER A 242 2.55 -5.11 -0.24
C SER A 242 1.72 -4.36 0.80
N THR A 243 0.42 -4.45 0.64
CA THR A 243 -0.65 -3.95 1.49
C THR A 243 -1.62 -5.10 1.81
N SER A 244 -2.71 -4.81 2.53
CA SER A 244 -3.78 -5.79 2.73
C SER A 244 -4.54 -6.13 1.44
N ALA A 245 -4.50 -5.26 0.42
CA ALA A 245 -5.12 -5.48 -0.88
C ALA A 245 -4.25 -6.31 -1.83
N SER A 246 -3.00 -6.60 -1.46
CA SER A 246 -2.02 -7.10 -2.41
C SER A 246 -2.22 -8.55 -2.78
N LYS A 247 -2.04 -8.83 -4.08
CA LYS A 247 -1.96 -10.18 -4.65
C LYS A 247 -0.81 -10.23 -5.63
N TYR A 248 -0.30 -11.43 -5.86
CA TYR A 248 0.64 -11.69 -6.93
C TYR A 248 0.15 -12.86 -7.77
N TYR A 249 0.50 -12.84 -9.04
CA TYR A 249 0.18 -13.89 -10.01
C TYR A 249 1.44 -14.18 -10.81
N LEU A 250 1.76 -15.45 -11.00
CA LEU A 250 2.92 -15.91 -11.77
C LEU A 250 2.40 -16.54 -13.05
N ASP A 251 2.93 -16.10 -14.20
CA ASP A 251 2.54 -16.53 -15.55
C ASP A 251 1.02 -16.60 -15.72
N LEU A 252 0.35 -15.53 -15.29
CA LEU A 252 -1.11 -15.42 -15.36
C LEU A 252 -1.57 -15.47 -16.81
N ASP A 253 -2.59 -16.27 -17.11
CA ASP A 253 -3.14 -16.41 -18.46
C ASP A 253 -4.01 -15.19 -18.84
N ILE A 254 -3.35 -14.09 -19.15
CA ILE A 254 -3.95 -12.83 -19.63
C ILE A 254 -3.15 -12.28 -20.83
N PRO A 255 -3.79 -11.49 -21.72
CA PRO A 255 -3.13 -10.95 -22.90
C PRO A 255 -1.84 -10.18 -22.60
N GLU A 256 -1.79 -9.42 -21.52
CA GLU A 256 -0.65 -8.58 -21.14
C GLU A 256 0.58 -9.43 -20.77
N VAL A 257 0.38 -10.58 -20.12
CA VAL A 257 1.47 -11.51 -19.78
C VAL A 257 1.95 -12.26 -21.02
N GLN A 258 1.04 -12.66 -21.90
CA GLN A 258 1.38 -13.30 -23.18
C GLN A 258 2.15 -12.35 -24.09
N GLU A 259 1.73 -11.09 -24.18
CA GLU A 259 2.41 -10.02 -24.91
C GLU A 259 3.79 -9.72 -24.31
N PHE A 260 3.90 -9.70 -22.97
CA PHE A 260 5.17 -9.53 -22.29
C PHE A 260 6.14 -10.66 -22.67
N HIS A 261 5.71 -11.92 -22.58
CA HIS A 261 6.50 -13.09 -23.00
C HIS A 261 6.92 -13.00 -24.47
N GLY A 262 6.01 -12.65 -25.38
CA GLY A 262 6.30 -12.50 -26.81
C GLY A 262 7.26 -11.36 -27.15
N SER A 263 7.40 -10.39 -26.24
CA SER A 263 8.26 -9.21 -26.40
C SER A 263 9.62 -9.34 -25.71
N LEU A 264 9.93 -10.47 -25.08
CA LEU A 264 11.24 -10.74 -24.51
C LEU A 264 12.26 -10.98 -25.64
N ILE A 265 13.17 -10.02 -25.84
CA ILE A 265 14.19 -10.06 -26.92
C ILE A 265 15.51 -10.67 -26.41
N ASP A 266 15.80 -10.56 -25.12
CA ASP A 266 17.06 -11.01 -24.52
C ASP A 266 17.10 -12.54 -24.33
N PRO A 267 18.28 -13.18 -24.43
CA PRO A 267 18.43 -14.57 -24.05
C PRO A 267 18.03 -14.75 -22.57
N HIS A 268 17.27 -15.80 -22.30
CA HIS A 268 16.81 -16.15 -20.95
C HIS A 268 17.96 -16.11 -19.95
N LYS A 269 17.79 -15.33 -18.88
CA LYS A 269 18.72 -15.26 -17.75
C LYS A 269 18.10 -16.03 -16.57
N PRO A 270 18.82 -17.01 -15.99
CA PRO A 270 18.34 -17.70 -14.81
C PRO A 270 18.02 -16.74 -13.66
N ILE A 271 16.96 -17.03 -12.93
CA ILE A 271 16.59 -16.27 -11.72
C ILE A 271 17.59 -16.56 -10.60
N ASP A 272 18.07 -15.50 -9.93
CA ASP A 272 18.95 -15.64 -8.77
C ASP A 272 18.16 -15.87 -7.47
N LEU A 273 18.63 -16.80 -6.63
CA LEU A 273 18.20 -16.92 -5.24
C LEU A 273 19.28 -16.32 -4.33
N LEU A 274 18.96 -15.22 -3.66
CA LEU A 274 19.92 -14.40 -2.92
C LEU A 274 19.69 -14.48 -1.40
N PRO A 275 20.75 -14.39 -0.58
CA PRO A 275 20.56 -14.22 0.86
C PRO A 275 19.92 -12.86 1.15
N CYS A 276 19.10 -12.78 2.20
CA CYS A 276 18.48 -11.52 2.59
C CYS A 276 19.54 -10.52 3.07
N GLN A 277 19.61 -9.37 2.41
CA GLN A 277 20.63 -8.34 2.69
C GLN A 277 20.30 -7.49 3.92
N VAL A 278 19.05 -7.51 4.38
CA VAL A 278 18.57 -6.67 5.48
C VAL A 278 17.90 -7.54 6.54
N GLN A 279 18.56 -7.67 7.69
CA GLN A 279 18.05 -8.33 8.88
C GLN A 279 18.08 -7.32 10.01
N ASN A 280 16.91 -6.87 10.46
CA ASN A 280 16.83 -5.97 11.60
C ASN A 280 15.58 -6.29 12.40
N PRO A 281 15.48 -7.46 13.07
CA PRO A 281 14.41 -7.75 14.00
C PRO A 281 14.62 -7.03 15.33
N VAL A 282 13.52 -6.67 16.01
CA VAL A 282 13.59 -6.21 17.40
C VAL A 282 13.71 -7.41 18.35
N ASN A 283 14.68 -7.32 19.26
CA ASN A 283 14.78 -8.23 20.41
C ASN A 283 14.03 -7.61 21.59
N LEU A 284 12.74 -7.94 21.73
CA LEU A 284 11.89 -7.42 22.82
C LEU A 284 12.44 -7.74 24.22
N ALA A 285 12.93 -8.96 24.44
CA ALA A 285 13.49 -9.34 25.74
C ALA A 285 14.75 -8.52 26.06
N GLY A 286 15.60 -8.29 25.06
CA GLY A 286 16.76 -7.40 25.17
C GLY A 286 16.35 -5.95 25.46
N LEU A 287 15.34 -5.43 24.75
CA LEU A 287 14.83 -4.07 24.94
C LEU A 287 14.25 -3.87 26.34
N VAL A 288 13.46 -4.80 26.85
CA VAL A 288 12.94 -4.73 28.23
C VAL A 288 14.09 -4.76 29.25
N LYS A 289 15.10 -5.63 29.05
CA LYS A 289 16.31 -5.66 29.89
C LYS A 289 17.16 -4.39 29.79
N SER A 290 17.03 -3.65 28.69
CA SER A 290 17.67 -2.34 28.50
C SER A 290 16.97 -1.20 29.24
N TRP A 291 15.90 -1.47 30.01
CA TRP A 291 15.22 -0.43 30.78
C TRP A 291 16.17 0.30 31.74
N ARG A 292 16.15 1.63 31.73
CA ARG A 292 16.98 2.48 32.59
C ARG A 292 16.18 3.71 33.03
N THR A 293 16.50 4.23 34.21
CA THR A 293 16.05 5.57 34.62
C THR A 293 16.89 6.66 33.96
N ILE A 294 16.41 7.90 33.96
CA ILE A 294 17.17 9.05 33.45
C ILE A 294 18.54 9.18 34.12
N LYS A 295 18.61 9.01 35.45
CA LYS A 295 19.89 9.04 36.17
C LYS A 295 20.86 7.96 35.67
N GLN A 296 20.37 6.75 35.41
CA GLN A 296 21.20 5.67 34.89
C GLN A 296 21.64 5.94 33.46
N LEU A 297 20.75 6.44 32.60
CA LEU A 297 21.10 6.82 31.23
C LEU A 297 22.20 7.89 31.19
N LYS A 298 22.11 8.91 32.06
CA LYS A 298 23.15 9.94 32.20
C LYS A 298 24.49 9.42 32.69
N SER A 299 24.49 8.29 33.40
CA SER A 299 25.73 7.66 33.89
C SER A 299 26.40 6.74 32.88
N LEU A 300 25.75 6.45 31.74
CA LEU A 300 26.34 5.65 30.69
C LEU A 300 27.48 6.42 30.01
N ASN A 301 28.57 5.71 29.70
CA ASN A 301 29.63 6.25 28.86
C ASN A 301 29.25 6.07 27.37
N PRO A 302 28.98 7.15 26.62
CA PRO A 302 28.58 7.04 25.21
C PRO A 302 29.64 6.36 24.32
N HIS A 303 30.92 6.43 24.71
CA HIS A 303 32.03 5.83 23.95
C HIS A 303 32.09 4.31 24.07
N GLU A 304 31.44 3.72 25.06
CA GLU A 304 31.36 2.27 25.25
C GLU A 304 30.13 1.65 24.57
N LEU A 305 29.22 2.49 24.06
CA LEU A 305 28.00 2.06 23.41
C LEU A 305 28.24 1.85 21.91
N GLN A 306 27.72 0.74 21.39
CA GLN A 306 27.70 0.51 19.95
C GLN A 306 26.70 1.45 19.27
N TRP A 307 27.01 1.87 18.05
CA TRP A 307 26.10 2.67 17.24
C TRP A 307 24.74 1.98 17.09
N GLY A 308 23.65 2.70 17.31
CA GLY A 308 22.28 2.15 17.25
C GLY A 308 21.80 1.46 18.52
N THR A 309 22.57 1.49 19.62
CA THR A 309 22.11 0.98 20.92
C THR A 309 20.83 1.71 21.34
N THR A 310 19.78 0.95 21.63
CA THR A 310 18.47 1.47 22.04
C THR A 310 18.22 1.12 23.50
N PHE A 311 17.69 2.07 24.27
CA PHE A 311 17.28 1.88 25.66
C PHE A 311 15.79 2.12 25.82
N LEU A 312 15.19 1.46 26.80
CA LEU A 312 13.84 1.73 27.23
C LEU A 312 13.87 2.68 28.44
N CYS A 313 13.05 3.73 28.41
CA CYS A 313 12.87 4.66 29.51
C CYS A 313 11.37 4.95 29.69
N THR A 314 10.95 5.27 30.91
CA THR A 314 9.58 5.68 31.22
C THR A 314 9.64 7.01 31.95
N ASP A 315 9.15 8.05 31.30
CA ASP A 315 9.25 9.42 31.73
C ASP A 315 8.00 10.21 31.30
N THR A 316 7.90 11.44 31.79
CA THR A 316 6.85 12.39 31.46
C THR A 316 7.46 13.54 30.66
N LEU A 317 6.80 13.94 29.58
CA LEU A 317 7.19 15.14 28.84
C LEU A 317 6.97 16.37 29.71
N LYS A 318 8.04 17.05 30.11
CA LYS A 318 8.00 18.26 30.93
C LYS A 318 7.78 19.51 30.11
N GLY A 319 8.36 19.57 28.91
CA GLY A 319 8.22 20.71 28.01
C GLY A 319 8.98 20.54 26.71
N ILE A 320 8.66 21.40 25.74
CA ILE A 320 9.33 21.47 24.43
C ILE A 320 10.02 22.83 24.33
N ASP A 321 11.31 22.82 24.03
CA ASP A 321 12.11 24.01 23.77
C ASP A 321 12.15 24.32 22.26
N CYS A 322 11.39 25.33 21.88
CA CYS A 322 11.34 25.83 20.50
C CYS A 322 12.38 26.92 20.19
N THR A 323 13.18 27.38 21.18
CA THR A 323 14.13 28.50 20.98
C THR A 323 15.27 28.16 20.03
N ARG A 324 15.62 26.87 19.91
CA ARG A 324 16.68 26.36 19.02
C ARG A 324 16.18 25.91 17.65
N GLY A 325 14.96 26.31 17.29
CA GLY A 325 14.25 25.80 16.13
C GLY A 325 13.57 24.46 16.42
N TRP A 326 12.45 24.23 15.74
CA TRP A 326 11.54 23.11 15.98
C TRP A 326 11.33 22.24 14.73
N PHE A 327 11.97 22.60 13.61
CA PHE A 327 11.90 21.87 12.36
C PHE A 327 13.27 21.78 11.66
N TYR A 328 13.33 20.91 10.67
CA TYR A 328 14.41 20.86 9.69
C TYR A 328 13.81 20.68 8.28
N TRP A 329 14.50 21.20 7.28
CA TRP A 329 14.17 20.90 5.89
C TRP A 329 14.57 19.46 5.58
N SER A 330 13.64 18.69 5.01
CA SER A 330 13.81 17.26 4.76
C SER A 330 13.49 16.92 3.31
N CYS A 331 14.22 15.96 2.75
CA CYS A 331 13.88 15.38 1.45
C CYS A 331 12.54 14.65 1.56
N PHE A 332 11.68 14.85 0.56
CA PHE A 332 10.36 14.21 0.53
C PHE A 332 10.45 12.68 0.57
N HIS A 333 11.35 12.10 -0.22
CA HIS A 333 11.48 10.66 -0.38
C HIS A 333 12.14 9.96 0.82
N CYS A 334 13.32 10.45 1.24
CA CYS A 334 14.14 9.74 2.24
C CYS A 334 14.04 10.28 3.66
N LYS A 335 13.31 11.39 3.87
CA LYS A 335 13.20 12.13 5.14
C LYS A 335 14.53 12.68 5.70
N ARG A 336 15.68 12.51 5.03
CA ARG A 336 16.96 13.07 5.50
C ARG A 336 16.97 14.59 5.37
N SER A 337 17.76 15.23 6.24
CA SER A 337 17.93 16.68 6.23
C SER A 337 18.52 17.17 4.91
N ILE A 338 17.98 18.29 4.43
CA ILE A 338 18.45 19.05 3.28
C ILE A 338 18.97 20.39 3.79
N GLY A 339 20.16 20.76 3.34
CA GLY A 339 20.76 22.04 3.63
C GLY A 339 20.15 23.14 2.76
N VAL A 340 20.16 24.36 3.27
CA VAL A 340 19.76 25.56 2.52
C VAL A 340 20.94 26.50 2.49
N VAL A 341 21.43 26.81 1.29
CA VAL A 341 22.55 27.75 1.07
C VAL A 341 22.02 28.85 0.16
N ASP A 342 22.08 30.10 0.61
CA ASP A 342 21.57 31.27 -0.12
C ASP A 342 20.12 31.11 -0.63
N GLY A 343 19.27 30.45 0.16
CA GLY A 343 17.87 30.19 -0.20
C GLY A 343 17.67 29.02 -1.17
N ILE A 344 18.75 28.36 -1.61
CA ILE A 344 18.70 27.21 -2.53
C ILE A 344 18.85 25.92 -1.73
N PHE A 345 17.96 24.97 -1.96
CA PHE A 345 18.04 23.63 -1.39
C PHE A 345 19.19 22.83 -2.01
N SER A 346 20.01 22.23 -1.15
CA SER A 346 21.04 21.30 -1.61
C SER A 346 20.43 19.99 -2.13
N SER A 347 21.18 19.28 -2.98
CA SER A 347 20.79 17.95 -3.43
C SER A 347 20.76 16.96 -2.27
N CYS A 348 19.81 16.04 -2.31
CA CYS A 348 19.75 14.97 -1.32
C CYS A 348 21.00 14.07 -1.40
N ILE A 349 21.66 13.87 -0.26
CA ILE A 349 22.84 12.99 -0.14
C ILE A 349 22.58 11.51 -0.43
N GLN A 350 21.32 11.12 -0.63
CA GLN A 350 20.92 9.76 -0.99
C GLN A 350 20.57 9.62 -2.48
N GLY A 351 20.79 10.68 -3.28
CA GLY A 351 20.48 10.65 -4.71
C GLY A 351 18.99 10.67 -5.03
N CYS A 352 18.13 11.04 -4.07
CA CYS A 352 16.69 11.12 -4.32
C CYS A 352 16.35 12.15 -5.40
N PRO A 353 15.24 11.95 -6.14
CA PRO A 353 14.70 12.97 -7.02
C PRO A 353 14.46 14.31 -6.29
N LYS A 354 14.55 15.41 -7.05
CA LYS A 354 14.35 16.77 -6.53
C LYS A 354 12.88 17.12 -6.35
N ASP A 355 12.00 16.46 -7.10
CA ASP A 355 10.56 16.67 -7.06
C ASP A 355 9.86 15.50 -6.36
N PRO A 356 8.92 15.78 -5.43
CA PRO A 356 8.53 17.10 -4.97
C PRO A 356 9.61 17.75 -4.06
N PRO A 357 9.61 19.09 -3.94
CA PRO A 357 10.65 19.82 -3.23
C PRO A 357 10.74 19.44 -1.74
N PRO A 358 11.88 19.73 -1.08
CA PRO A 358 12.04 19.53 0.35
C PRO A 358 10.97 20.25 1.16
N PHE A 359 10.55 19.62 2.26
CA PHE A 359 9.51 20.17 3.15
C PHE A 359 9.89 20.01 4.63
N ARG A 360 9.22 20.76 5.48
CA ARG A 360 9.53 20.85 6.91
C ARG A 360 9.04 19.63 7.65
N ARG A 361 9.91 19.10 8.50
CA ARG A 361 9.61 18.00 9.43
C ARG A 361 10.00 18.41 10.83
N TYR A 362 9.26 17.95 11.83
CA TYR A 362 9.58 18.31 13.20
C TYR A 362 10.93 17.75 13.64
N LYS A 363 11.65 18.60 14.37
CA LYS A 363 12.82 18.27 15.20
C LYS A 363 12.63 19.06 16.49
N LEU A 364 11.89 18.48 17.42
CA LEU A 364 11.57 19.12 18.69
C LEU A 364 12.67 18.80 19.70
N ASN A 365 13.22 19.84 20.34
CA ASN A 365 14.02 19.66 21.53
C ASN A 365 13.04 19.56 22.70
N ALA A 366 13.06 18.45 23.43
CA ALA A 366 12.12 18.19 24.50
C ALA A 366 12.87 17.87 25.79
N VAL A 367 12.30 18.26 26.92
CA VAL A 367 12.78 17.88 28.25
C VAL A 367 11.83 16.81 28.79
N MET A 368 12.36 15.64 29.10
CA MET A 368 11.63 14.57 29.77
C MET A 368 12.05 14.49 31.24
N GLU A 369 11.14 14.05 32.10
CA GLU A 369 11.34 13.96 33.55
C GLU A 369 10.85 12.63 34.11
N ASP A 370 11.66 12.00 34.95
CA ASP A 370 11.29 10.87 35.80
C ASP A 370 11.62 11.19 37.27
N ALA A 371 11.33 10.25 38.18
CA ALA A 371 11.61 10.43 39.60
C ALA A 371 13.10 10.61 39.95
N THR A 372 14.01 10.37 39.00
CA THR A 372 15.46 10.41 39.18
C THR A 372 16.15 11.61 38.54
N GLY A 373 15.45 12.36 37.68
CA GLY A 373 15.93 13.62 37.11
C GLY A 373 15.26 13.98 35.78
N THR A 374 15.85 14.94 35.08
CA THR A 374 15.41 15.39 33.75
C THR A 374 16.42 15.07 32.66
N MET A 375 16.00 14.90 31.40
CA MET A 375 16.88 14.66 30.25
C MET A 375 16.38 15.41 29.02
N ASP A 376 17.33 16.00 28.28
CA ASP A 376 17.06 16.59 26.97
C ASP A 376 17.06 15.49 25.90
N VAL A 377 16.00 15.45 25.09
CA VAL A 377 15.85 14.52 23.97
C VAL A 377 15.39 15.23 22.71
N MET A 378 15.64 14.61 21.56
CA MET A 378 15.10 15.07 20.29
C MET A 378 13.96 14.16 19.83
N ILE A 379 12.80 14.75 19.55
CA ILE A 379 11.64 14.05 19.00
C ILE A 379 11.49 14.45 17.53
N PHE A 380 11.55 13.46 16.64
CA PHE A 380 11.44 13.66 15.20
C PHE A 380 10.01 13.45 14.69
N ASP A 381 9.72 14.14 13.59
CA ASP A 381 8.49 14.15 12.79
C ASP A 381 7.37 13.16 13.14
N ASP A 382 7.51 11.86 12.85
CA ASP A 382 6.40 10.90 13.00
C ASP A 382 5.90 10.79 14.45
N GLN A 383 6.80 10.90 15.44
CA GLN A 383 6.48 10.90 16.87
C GLN A 383 6.00 12.28 17.33
N ALA A 384 6.60 13.36 16.81
CA ALA A 384 6.18 14.72 17.10
C ALA A 384 4.75 15.02 16.62
N ARG A 385 4.36 14.54 15.43
CA ARG A 385 2.99 14.66 14.89
C ARG A 385 1.97 13.94 15.76
N GLN A 386 2.33 12.80 16.33
CA GLN A 386 1.44 12.08 17.26
C GLN A 386 1.25 12.85 18.56
N LEU A 387 2.31 13.52 19.03
CA LEU A 387 2.27 14.32 20.24
C LEU A 387 1.48 15.62 20.05
N LEU A 388 1.65 16.29 18.91
CA LEU A 388 1.08 17.61 18.63
C LEU A 388 -0.27 17.57 17.89
N GLY A 389 -0.60 16.46 17.25
CA GLY A 389 -1.85 16.28 16.49
C GLY A 389 -1.89 16.99 15.13
N ALA A 390 -0.80 17.62 14.68
CA ALA A 390 -0.72 18.36 13.42
C ALA A 390 0.59 18.07 12.69
N ALA A 391 0.65 18.39 11.40
CA ALA A 391 1.90 18.35 10.62
C ALA A 391 2.75 19.63 10.85
N ALA A 392 4.06 19.51 10.65
CA ALA A 392 4.98 20.64 10.81
C ALA A 392 4.64 21.84 9.91
N GLU A 393 4.10 21.60 8.72
CA GLU A 393 3.67 22.67 7.80
C GLU A 393 2.44 23.42 8.33
N GLU A 394 1.51 22.74 9.01
CA GLU A 394 0.28 23.33 9.55
C GLU A 394 0.53 24.20 10.78
N SER A 395 1.62 23.93 11.50
CA SER A 395 2.00 24.68 12.73
C SER A 395 2.59 26.07 12.46
N LEU A 396 2.63 26.53 11.21
CA LEU A 396 3.13 27.85 10.80
C LEU A 396 2.04 28.89 10.64
N GLU A 397 0.79 28.44 10.51
CA GLU A 397 -0.36 29.30 10.24
C GLU A 397 -1.11 29.70 11.52
N GLY A 398 -0.61 29.29 12.69
CA GLY A 398 -1.21 29.49 14.02
C GLY A 398 -0.47 30.46 14.93
#